data_AF-A0A3D5I8U7-F1
#
_entry.id   AF-A0A3D5I8U7-F1
#
_cell.length_a   1.000
_cell.length_b   1.000
_cell.length_c   1.000
_cell.angle_alpha   90.00
_cell.angle_beta   90.00
_cell.angle_gamma   90.00
#
_symmetry.space_group_name_H-M   'P 1'
#
loop_
_entity.id
_entity.type
_entity.pdbx_description
1 polymer ?
#
loop_
_entity_poly.entity_id
_entity_poly.type
_entity_poly.pdbx_seq_one_letter_code
_entity_poly.pdbx_strand_id
1 'polypeptide(L)'
;MAAYESVFNLFGLTEWCESGTKKALLSLKSLKKAEANWWEIPFPSLDTLHKACAAIPQSRDLTASLEDGFLYVRPTLRFVLDPVTQPLSWMLESALNVFTSVPWWVLMPVLLIATQFASKSWRISGFVAMCLVFFLVTDHYVFAMQTLSIIFVCTVLCVVLGIPTGIMMARSNTFQRMLIPVLDMLQTLPTFVYL
;
A
#
# COMPACT_ATOMS: atom_id res chain seq x y z
N MET A 1 18.57 -31.36 11.24
CA MET A 1 19.29 -30.37 12.08
C MET A 1 20.80 -30.54 11.98
N ALA A 2 21.32 -31.78 12.04
CA ALA A 2 22.76 -32.08 11.95
C ALA A 2 23.47 -31.70 10.64
N ALA A 3 22.78 -31.56 9.50
CA ALA A 3 23.41 -31.25 8.22
C ALA A 3 24.11 -29.86 8.23
N TYR A 4 23.44 -28.84 8.77
CA TYR A 4 24.02 -27.50 8.85
C TYR A 4 25.02 -27.35 10.01
N GLU A 5 24.81 -28.04 11.14
CA GLU A 5 25.80 -28.12 12.23
C GLU A 5 27.13 -28.68 11.73
N SER A 6 27.12 -29.75 10.93
CA SER A 6 28.33 -30.31 10.32
C SER A 6 29.02 -29.33 9.37
N VAL A 7 28.26 -28.50 8.65
CA VAL A 7 28.81 -27.46 7.77
C VAL A 7 29.49 -26.37 8.59
N PHE A 8 28.83 -25.85 9.64
CA PHE A 8 29.43 -24.83 10.51
C PHE A 8 30.68 -25.34 11.26
N ASN A 9 30.69 -26.62 11.65
CA ASN A 9 31.86 -27.26 12.24
C ASN A 9 33.02 -27.40 11.24
N LEU A 10 32.74 -27.74 9.98
CA LEU A 10 33.74 -27.83 8.91
C LEU A 10 34.42 -26.48 8.63
N PHE A 11 33.66 -25.38 8.74
CA PHE A 11 34.16 -24.02 8.54
C PHE A 11 34.73 -23.38 9.83
N GLY A 12 34.77 -24.10 10.96
CA GLY A 12 35.33 -23.61 12.22
C GLY A 12 34.54 -22.48 12.89
N LEU A 13 33.23 -22.38 12.60
CA LEU A 13 32.36 -21.29 13.05
C LEU A 13 31.62 -21.58 14.38
N THR A 14 32.03 -22.62 15.11
CA THR A 14 31.38 -23.08 16.34
C THR A 14 31.38 -22.03 17.45
N GLU A 15 32.53 -21.38 17.68
CA GLU A 15 32.66 -20.34 18.70
C GLU A 15 31.75 -19.13 18.42
N TRP A 16 31.59 -18.77 17.15
CA TRP A 16 30.70 -17.69 16.72
C TRP A 16 29.24 -18.04 16.99
N CYS A 17 28.83 -19.29 16.76
CA CYS A 17 27.48 -19.77 17.02
C CYS A 17 27.15 -19.88 18.51
N GLU A 18 28.13 -20.22 19.36
CA GLU A 18 27.97 -20.32 20.82
C GLU A 18 27.98 -18.94 21.51
N SER A 19 28.65 -17.94 20.93
CA SER A 19 28.68 -16.56 21.43
C SER A 19 27.29 -15.92 21.58
N GLY A 20 26.30 -16.33 20.77
CA GLY A 20 24.91 -15.85 20.83
C GLY A 20 24.06 -16.44 21.96
N THR A 21 24.63 -17.31 22.82
CA THR A 21 23.87 -18.12 23.78
C THR A 21 23.42 -17.34 25.01
N LYS A 22 22.32 -16.59 24.90
CA LYS A 22 21.40 -16.45 26.05
C LYS A 22 20.51 -17.68 26.12
N LYS A 23 21.09 -18.76 26.66
CA LYS A 23 20.43 -19.91 27.32
C LYS A 23 19.05 -20.27 26.76
N ALA A 24 18.97 -20.61 25.47
CA ALA A 24 17.79 -21.25 24.92
C ALA A 24 17.68 -22.64 25.56
N LEU A 25 16.74 -22.78 26.49
CA LEU A 25 16.44 -24.01 27.21
C LEU A 25 16.18 -25.13 26.20
N LEU A 26 17.12 -26.07 26.12
CA LEU A 26 17.01 -27.28 25.33
C LEU A 26 15.83 -28.11 25.85
N SER A 27 14.71 -28.03 25.13
CA SER A 27 13.61 -28.98 25.27
C SER A 27 14.09 -30.34 24.77
N LEU A 28 14.06 -31.35 25.65
CA LEU A 28 14.45 -32.76 25.47
C LEU A 28 13.80 -33.49 24.27
N LYS A 29 12.99 -32.81 23.45
CA LYS A 29 12.28 -33.37 22.31
C LYS A 29 13.08 -33.37 20.99
N SER A 30 14.28 -32.75 20.94
CA SER A 30 15.09 -32.68 19.72
C SER A 30 16.12 -33.80 19.54
N LEU A 31 16.30 -34.69 20.50
CA LEU A 31 17.23 -35.84 20.40
C LEU A 31 16.61 -37.05 19.68
N LYS A 32 16.03 -36.85 18.49
CA LYS A 32 15.87 -37.95 17.54
C LYS A 32 16.87 -37.73 16.42
N LYS A 33 18.04 -38.32 16.59
CA LYS A 33 19.13 -38.40 15.61
C LYS A 33 18.59 -39.10 14.36
N ALA A 34 18.05 -38.32 13.43
CA ALA A 34 17.76 -38.77 12.08
C ALA A 34 19.02 -38.47 11.25
N GLU A 35 19.68 -39.54 10.81
CA GLU A 35 20.77 -39.48 9.84
C GLU A 35 20.25 -38.79 8.58
N ALA A 36 20.81 -37.63 8.25
CA ALA A 36 20.35 -36.82 7.14
C ALA A 36 20.95 -37.36 5.83
N ASN A 37 20.11 -37.90 4.96
CA ASN A 37 20.46 -38.17 3.58
C ASN A 37 20.82 -36.84 2.88
N TRP A 38 21.83 -36.82 2.01
CA TRP A 38 22.29 -35.60 1.31
C TRP A 38 21.23 -34.95 0.41
N TRP A 39 20.19 -35.69 0.06
CA TRP A 39 19.02 -35.23 -0.70
C TRP A 39 17.90 -34.64 0.18
N GLU A 40 17.99 -34.78 1.50
CA GLU A 40 17.00 -34.31 2.48
C GLU A 40 17.49 -33.08 3.26
N ILE A 41 18.47 -32.34 2.69
CA ILE A 41 18.91 -31.08 3.27
C ILE A 41 17.77 -30.05 3.07
N PRO A 42 17.14 -29.56 4.16
CA PRO A 42 16.10 -28.55 4.04
C PRO A 42 16.68 -27.26 3.47
N PHE A 43 15.88 -26.45 2.77
CA PHE A 43 16.32 -25.15 2.25
C PHE A 43 16.91 -24.25 3.37
N PRO A 44 18.01 -23.51 3.11
CA PRO A 44 18.69 -22.67 4.09
C PRO A 44 17.87 -21.40 4.42
N SER A 45 16.73 -21.55 5.08
CA SER A 45 16.00 -20.43 5.65
C SER A 45 16.69 -19.91 6.92
N LEU A 46 16.52 -18.62 7.22
CA LEU A 46 17.06 -18.00 8.43
C LEU A 46 16.67 -18.76 9.71
N ASP A 47 15.47 -19.34 9.76
CA ASP A 47 15.02 -20.12 10.91
C ASP A 47 15.68 -21.52 11.00
N THR A 48 16.02 -22.11 9.85
CA THR A 48 16.73 -23.40 9.80
C THR A 48 18.21 -23.20 10.15
N LEU A 49 18.80 -22.08 9.72
CA LEU A 49 20.14 -21.64 10.06
C LEU A 49 20.24 -21.24 11.53
N HIS A 50 19.27 -20.51 12.07
CA HIS A 50 19.20 -20.15 13.49
C HIS A 50 19.13 -21.38 14.41
N LYS A 51 18.37 -22.42 13.99
CA LYS A 51 18.31 -23.69 14.73
C LYS A 51 19.67 -24.43 14.79
N ALA A 52 20.52 -24.24 13.80
CA ALA A 52 21.88 -24.81 13.77
C ALA A 52 22.93 -23.86 14.38
N CYS A 53 22.68 -22.56 14.38
CA CYS A 53 23.58 -21.52 14.86
C CYS A 53 22.79 -20.36 15.49
N ALA A 54 22.76 -20.27 16.82
CA ALA A 54 21.96 -19.30 17.55
C ALA A 54 22.35 -17.82 17.30
N ALA A 55 23.55 -17.58 16.73
CA ALA A 55 24.02 -16.25 16.35
C ALA A 55 23.30 -15.66 15.12
N ILE A 56 22.69 -16.49 14.27
CA ILE A 56 21.97 -16.04 13.07
C ILE A 56 20.56 -15.59 13.48
N PRO A 57 20.06 -14.38 13.16
CA PRO A 57 18.73 -13.95 13.59
C PRO A 57 17.60 -14.75 12.92
N GLN A 58 16.51 -14.96 13.66
CA GLN A 58 15.28 -15.57 13.12
C GLN A 58 14.58 -14.61 12.15
N SER A 59 13.85 -15.17 11.19
CA SER A 59 13.07 -14.36 10.24
C SER A 59 12.06 -13.46 10.94
N ARG A 60 11.41 -13.99 11.99
CA ARG A 60 10.45 -13.28 12.83
C ARG A 60 11.04 -12.05 13.52
N ASP A 61 12.27 -12.15 14.04
CA ASP A 61 12.88 -11.05 14.78
C ASP A 61 13.31 -9.91 13.83
N LEU A 62 13.61 -10.23 12.57
CA LEU A 62 13.82 -9.23 11.51
C LEU A 62 12.51 -8.52 11.15
N THR A 63 11.40 -9.26 11.02
CA THR A 63 10.09 -8.64 10.80
C THR A 63 9.66 -7.78 11.98
N ALA A 64 9.87 -8.26 13.21
CA ALA A 64 9.55 -7.51 14.43
C ALA A 64 10.40 -6.23 14.55
N SER A 65 11.70 -6.29 14.25
CA SER A 65 12.55 -5.09 14.28
C SER A 65 12.21 -4.07 13.20
N LEU A 66 11.75 -4.52 12.01
CA LEU A 66 11.22 -3.62 10.99
C LEU A 66 9.90 -2.97 11.43
N GLU A 67 9.00 -3.73 12.05
CA GLU A 67 7.74 -3.23 12.59
C GLU A 67 7.98 -2.20 13.70
N ASP A 68 8.84 -2.52 14.66
CA ASP A 68 9.23 -1.61 15.75
C ASP A 68 9.88 -0.34 15.22
N GLY A 69 10.76 -0.47 14.20
CA GLY A 69 11.36 0.67 13.51
C GLY A 69 10.33 1.56 12.84
N PHE A 70 9.34 0.97 12.16
CA PHE A 70 8.24 1.71 11.56
C PHE A 70 7.38 2.42 12.62
N LEU A 71 7.02 1.72 13.69
CA LEU A 71 6.22 2.28 14.78
C LEU A 71 6.93 3.40 15.52
N TYR A 72 8.26 3.35 15.61
CA TYR A 72 9.07 4.43 16.19
C TYR A 72 9.06 5.70 15.33
N VAL A 73 9.09 5.56 14.00
CA VAL A 73 9.14 6.70 13.06
C VAL A 73 7.75 7.27 12.77
N ARG A 74 6.70 6.45 12.85
CA ARG A 74 5.32 6.79 12.50
C ARG A 74 4.78 8.07 13.19
N PRO A 75 4.97 8.32 14.51
CA PRO A 75 4.47 9.54 15.15
C PRO A 75 5.09 10.81 14.59
N THR A 76 6.41 10.79 14.31
CA THR A 76 7.14 11.91 13.72
C THR A 76 6.67 12.18 12.30
N LEU A 77 6.44 11.13 11.52
CA LEU A 77 5.86 11.26 10.18
C LEU A 77 4.45 11.86 10.24
N ARG A 78 3.57 11.35 11.11
CA ARG A 78 2.19 11.84 11.27
C ARG A 78 2.12 13.31 11.65
N PHE A 79 3.01 13.76 12.53
CA PHE A 79 3.10 15.17 12.88
C PHE A 79 3.26 16.10 11.66
N VAL A 80 3.95 15.64 10.61
CA VAL A 80 4.12 16.39 9.36
C VAL A 80 3.04 16.05 8.32
N LEU A 81 2.63 14.78 8.22
CA LEU A 81 1.67 14.31 7.22
C LEU A 81 0.23 14.73 7.52
N ASP A 82 -0.19 14.74 8.78
CA ASP A 82 -1.57 15.04 9.14
C ASP A 82 -1.97 16.48 8.75
N PRO A 83 -1.17 17.53 9.04
CA PRO A 83 -1.48 18.89 8.58
C PRO A 83 -1.47 19.05 7.05
N VAL A 84 -0.60 18.30 6.35
CA VAL A 84 -0.50 18.35 4.89
C VAL A 84 -1.69 17.67 4.22
N THR A 85 -2.23 16.61 4.81
CA THR A 85 -3.38 15.86 4.29
C THR A 85 -4.73 16.40 4.76
N GLN A 86 -4.76 17.20 5.83
CA GLN A 86 -6.00 17.76 6.38
C GLN A 86 -6.86 18.54 5.36
N PRO A 87 -6.32 19.41 4.49
CA PRO A 87 -7.12 20.09 3.48
C PRO A 87 -7.76 19.13 2.48
N LEU A 88 -7.06 18.05 2.14
CA LEU A 88 -7.57 16.98 1.28
C LEU A 88 -8.74 16.27 1.96
N SER A 89 -8.60 15.91 3.25
CA SER A 89 -9.67 15.26 4.01
C SER A 89 -10.91 16.14 4.11
N TRP A 90 -10.75 17.44 4.39
CA TRP A 90 -11.87 18.38 4.42
C TRP A 90 -12.58 18.48 3.08
N MET A 91 -11.83 18.50 1.97
CA MET A 91 -12.43 18.55 0.64
C MET A 91 -13.18 17.25 0.29
N LEU A 92 -12.63 16.09 0.64
CA LEU A 92 -13.27 14.80 0.45
C LEU A 92 -14.54 14.66 1.29
N GLU A 93 -14.48 14.95 2.59
CA GLU A 93 -15.62 14.89 3.50
C GLU A 93 -16.71 15.89 3.09
N SER A 94 -16.33 17.11 2.72
CA SER A 94 -17.29 18.12 2.26
C SER A 94 -17.98 17.69 0.97
N ALA A 95 -17.22 17.19 -0.01
CA ALA A 95 -17.80 16.70 -1.26
C ALA A 95 -18.73 15.50 -1.01
N LEU A 96 -18.30 14.54 -0.19
CA LEU A 96 -19.12 13.38 0.18
C LEU A 96 -20.41 13.81 0.85
N ASN A 97 -20.33 14.73 1.82
CA ASN A 97 -21.50 15.25 2.52
C ASN A 97 -22.45 15.97 1.56
N VAL A 98 -21.94 16.79 0.63
CA VAL A 98 -22.78 17.48 -0.35
C VAL A 98 -23.47 16.48 -1.29
N PHE A 99 -22.74 15.52 -1.85
CA PHE A 99 -23.29 14.57 -2.83
C PHE A 99 -24.27 13.56 -2.19
N THR A 100 -24.11 13.25 -0.91
CA THR A 100 -24.96 12.25 -0.22
C THR A 100 -26.11 12.88 0.56
N SER A 101 -25.97 14.12 1.05
CA SER A 101 -27.04 14.82 1.79
C SER A 101 -28.05 15.48 0.87
N VAL A 102 -27.67 15.79 -0.37
CA VAL A 102 -28.61 16.37 -1.35
C VAL A 102 -29.59 15.28 -1.80
N PRO A 103 -30.91 15.53 -1.78
CA PRO A 103 -31.88 14.56 -2.22
C PRO A 103 -31.72 14.18 -3.69
N TRP A 104 -31.98 12.92 -4.03
CA TRP A 104 -31.82 12.39 -5.39
C TRP A 104 -32.61 13.17 -6.44
N TRP A 105 -33.82 13.65 -6.10
CA TRP A 105 -34.66 14.43 -7.01
C TRP A 105 -34.09 15.81 -7.35
N VAL A 106 -33.16 16.35 -6.54
CA VAL A 106 -32.42 17.58 -6.85
C VAL A 106 -31.14 17.26 -7.61
N LEU A 107 -30.38 16.28 -7.12
CA LEU A 107 -29.04 16.00 -7.64
C LEU A 107 -29.07 15.38 -9.04
N MET A 108 -30.04 14.49 -9.31
CA MET A 108 -30.20 13.84 -10.60
C MET A 108 -30.43 14.83 -11.75
N PRO A 109 -31.41 15.76 -11.71
CA PRO A 109 -31.57 16.75 -12.77
C PRO A 109 -30.37 17.69 -12.89
N VAL A 110 -29.69 18.06 -11.79
CA VAL A 110 -28.46 18.86 -11.84
C VAL A 110 -27.36 18.15 -12.65
N LEU A 111 -27.14 16.85 -12.41
CA LEU A 111 -26.17 16.05 -13.16
C LEU A 111 -26.58 15.90 -14.64
N LEU A 112 -27.87 15.75 -14.93
CA LEU A 112 -28.36 15.67 -16.31
C LEU A 112 -28.18 16.98 -17.07
N ILE A 113 -28.43 18.12 -16.41
CA ILE A 113 -28.20 19.44 -17.00
C ILE A 113 -26.70 19.66 -17.23
N ALA A 114 -25.86 19.30 -16.25
CA ALA A 114 -24.40 19.43 -16.37
C ALA A 114 -23.86 18.56 -17.52
N THR A 115 -24.31 17.30 -17.63
CA THR A 115 -23.90 16.39 -18.71
C THR A 115 -24.39 16.87 -20.07
N GLN A 116 -25.63 17.38 -20.17
CA GLN A 116 -26.14 17.95 -21.41
C GLN A 116 -25.38 19.21 -21.82
N PHE A 117 -24.99 20.06 -20.87
CA PHE A 117 -24.19 21.26 -21.15
C PHE A 117 -22.77 20.91 -21.64
N ALA A 118 -22.13 19.91 -21.02
CA ALA A 118 -20.79 19.47 -21.39
C ALA A 118 -20.77 18.69 -22.71
N SER A 119 -21.71 17.76 -22.90
CA SER A 119 -21.75 16.85 -24.05
C SER A 119 -22.47 17.44 -25.26
N LYS A 120 -23.45 18.34 -25.05
CA LYS A 120 -24.37 18.87 -26.08
C LYS A 120 -25.05 17.78 -26.93
N SER A 121 -25.18 16.56 -26.40
CA SER A 121 -25.72 15.40 -27.09
C SER A 121 -26.79 14.72 -26.24
N TRP A 122 -28.02 14.71 -26.76
CA TRP A 122 -29.16 14.05 -26.14
C TRP A 122 -28.96 12.54 -25.96
N ARG A 123 -28.16 11.90 -26.82
CA ARG A 123 -27.86 10.46 -26.70
C ARG A 123 -27.05 10.16 -25.44
N ILE A 124 -26.07 11.00 -25.13
CA ILE A 124 -25.20 10.82 -23.96
C ILE A 124 -25.96 11.17 -22.68
N SER A 125 -26.71 12.27 -22.67
CA SER A 125 -27.53 12.64 -21.51
C SER A 125 -28.59 11.57 -21.20
N GLY A 126 -29.25 11.02 -22.23
CA GLY A 126 -30.20 9.90 -22.07
C GLY A 126 -29.54 8.63 -21.51
N PHE A 127 -28.33 8.30 -21.96
CA PHE A 127 -27.56 7.17 -21.42
C PHE A 127 -27.21 7.38 -19.94
N VAL A 128 -26.74 8.57 -19.56
CA VAL A 128 -26.44 8.90 -18.16
C VAL A 128 -27.70 8.82 -17.30
N ALA A 129 -28.84 9.33 -17.78
CA ALA A 129 -30.12 9.22 -17.07
C ALA A 129 -30.51 7.75 -16.84
N MET A 130 -30.34 6.91 -17.86
CA MET A 130 -30.59 5.47 -17.76
C MET A 130 -29.71 4.81 -16.69
N CYS A 131 -28.41 5.12 -16.65
CA CYS A 131 -27.50 4.62 -15.62
C CYS A 131 -27.86 5.09 -14.21
N LEU A 132 -28.21 6.37 -14.04
CA LEU A 132 -28.61 6.90 -12.73
C LEU A 132 -29.91 6.27 -12.22
N VAL A 133 -30.89 6.08 -13.09
CA VAL A 133 -32.14 5.37 -12.76
C VAL A 133 -31.86 3.90 -12.41
N PHE A 134 -30.96 3.25 -13.14
CA PHE A 134 -30.55 1.87 -12.83
C PHE A 134 -29.96 1.75 -11.41
N PHE A 135 -29.09 2.67 -11.00
CA PHE A 135 -28.55 2.69 -9.63
C PHE A 135 -29.63 2.98 -8.57
N LEU A 136 -30.64 3.75 -8.91
CA LEU A 136 -31.78 4.04 -8.03
C LEU A 136 -32.65 2.79 -7.82
N VAL A 137 -32.90 2.02 -8.89
CA VAL A 137 -33.71 0.79 -8.84
C VAL A 137 -32.98 -0.35 -8.12
N THR A 138 -31.66 -0.39 -8.22
CA THR A 138 -30.81 -1.41 -7.57
C THR A 138 -30.38 -1.05 -6.15
N ASP A 139 -30.88 0.06 -5.60
CA ASP A 139 -30.53 0.59 -4.28
C ASP A 139 -29.02 0.83 -4.07
N HIS A 140 -28.30 1.08 -5.17
CA HIS A 140 -26.86 1.36 -5.16
C HIS A 140 -26.53 2.83 -5.43
N TYR A 141 -27.55 3.70 -5.44
CA TYR A 141 -27.40 5.12 -5.70
C TYR A 141 -26.38 5.79 -4.76
N VAL A 142 -26.46 5.54 -3.45
CA VAL A 142 -25.57 6.18 -2.47
C VAL A 142 -24.12 5.82 -2.72
N PHE A 143 -23.81 4.54 -2.97
CA PHE A 143 -22.46 4.10 -3.30
C PHE A 143 -21.96 4.70 -4.62
N ALA A 144 -22.83 4.81 -5.62
CA ALA A 144 -22.49 5.49 -6.89
C ALA A 144 -22.18 6.97 -6.67
N MET A 145 -22.91 7.68 -5.80
CA MET A 145 -22.64 9.08 -5.49
C MET A 145 -21.37 9.27 -4.66
N GLN A 146 -21.04 8.33 -3.77
CA GLN A 146 -19.76 8.33 -3.04
C GLN A 146 -18.57 8.21 -4.00
N THR A 147 -18.63 7.26 -4.94
CA THR A 147 -17.55 7.08 -5.94
C THR A 147 -17.43 8.31 -6.85
N LEU A 148 -18.55 8.87 -7.32
CA LEU A 148 -18.55 10.10 -8.10
C LEU A 148 -17.92 11.28 -7.35
N SER A 149 -18.22 11.43 -6.07
CA SER A 149 -17.65 12.47 -5.21
C SER A 149 -16.14 12.34 -5.08
N ILE A 150 -15.63 11.13 -4.82
CA ILE A 150 -14.19 10.88 -4.72
C ILE A 150 -13.51 11.18 -6.07
N ILE A 151 -14.07 10.69 -7.18
CA ILE A 151 -13.53 10.96 -8.51
C ILE A 151 -13.52 12.45 -8.83
N PHE A 152 -14.56 13.20 -8.45
CA PHE A 152 -14.64 14.64 -8.64
C PHE A 152 -13.51 15.37 -7.92
N VAL A 153 -13.31 15.08 -6.63
CA VAL A 153 -12.24 15.68 -5.82
C VAL A 153 -10.85 15.32 -6.35
N CYS A 154 -10.62 14.04 -6.67
CA CYS A 154 -9.38 13.59 -7.28
C CYS A 154 -9.10 14.28 -8.61
N THR A 155 -10.11 14.41 -9.48
CA THR A 155 -9.96 15.07 -10.79
C THR A 155 -9.60 16.54 -10.63
N VAL A 156 -10.27 17.26 -9.73
CA VAL A 156 -9.98 18.67 -9.46
C VAL A 156 -8.54 18.83 -8.95
N LEU A 157 -8.09 18.00 -8.02
CA LEU A 157 -6.71 18.02 -7.53
C LEU A 157 -5.69 17.69 -8.61
N CYS A 158 -5.95 16.67 -9.42
CA CYS A 158 -5.10 16.30 -10.55
C CYS A 158 -4.96 17.47 -11.54
N VAL A 159 -6.02 18.21 -11.81
CA VAL A 159 -5.97 19.39 -12.69
C VAL A 159 -5.20 20.53 -12.02
N VAL A 160 -5.53 20.85 -10.77
CA VAL A 160 -4.92 21.97 -10.02
C VAL A 160 -3.42 21.77 -9.78
N LEU A 161 -2.97 20.54 -9.52
CA LEU A 161 -1.57 20.22 -9.28
C LEU A 161 -0.84 19.76 -10.55
N GLY A 162 -1.51 18.99 -11.41
CA GLY A 162 -0.92 18.42 -12.62
C GLY A 162 -0.64 19.45 -13.71
N ILE A 163 -1.50 20.46 -13.89
CA ILE A 163 -1.26 21.49 -14.90
C ILE A 163 -0.02 22.34 -14.54
N PRO A 164 0.11 22.92 -13.33
CA PRO A 164 1.30 23.70 -12.98
C PRO A 164 2.58 22.88 -13.00
N THR A 165 2.55 21.65 -12.48
CA THR A 165 3.73 20.75 -12.50
C THR A 165 4.13 20.40 -13.93
N GLY A 166 3.16 20.10 -14.81
CA GLY A 166 3.40 19.88 -16.23
C GLY A 166 4.01 21.09 -16.94
N ILE A 167 3.53 22.31 -16.64
CA ILE A 167 4.10 23.56 -17.18
C ILE A 167 5.55 23.75 -16.67
N MET A 168 5.83 23.48 -15.40
CA MET A 168 7.18 23.57 -14.83
C MET A 168 8.15 22.58 -15.49
N MET A 169 7.69 21.35 -15.77
CA MET A 169 8.47 20.35 -16.50
C MET A 169 8.78 20.80 -17.93
N ALA A 170 7.80 21.36 -18.64
CA ALA A 170 7.99 21.87 -20.00
C ALA A 170 9.00 23.04 -20.09
N ARG A 171 9.22 23.77 -18.98
CA ARG A 171 10.17 24.90 -18.95
C ARG A 171 11.57 24.54 -18.49
N SER A 172 11.79 23.40 -17.83
CA SER A 172 13.09 23.03 -17.27
C SER A 172 13.42 21.55 -17.46
N ASN A 173 14.43 21.29 -18.28
CA ASN A 173 14.95 19.94 -18.53
C ASN A 173 15.43 19.26 -17.24
N THR A 174 16.01 20.03 -16.30
CA THR A 174 16.47 19.49 -15.01
C THR A 174 15.30 19.06 -14.14
N PHE A 175 14.26 19.90 -14.05
CA PHE A 175 13.06 19.60 -13.26
C PHE A 175 12.31 18.39 -13.83
N GLN A 176 12.16 18.34 -15.16
CA GLN A 176 11.59 17.20 -15.87
C GLN A 176 12.37 15.91 -15.57
N ARG A 177 13.71 15.92 -15.68
CA ARG A 177 14.54 14.72 -15.46
C ARG A 177 14.47 14.21 -14.01
N MET A 178 14.25 15.09 -13.04
CA MET A 178 14.07 14.69 -11.63
C MET A 178 12.67 14.15 -11.34
N LEU A 179 11.62 14.69 -11.96
CA LEU A 179 10.23 14.29 -11.70
C LEU A 179 9.79 13.03 -12.43
N ILE A 180 10.29 12.78 -13.65
CA ILE A 180 9.90 11.61 -14.45
C ILE A 180 10.01 10.30 -13.64
N PRO A 181 11.13 9.99 -12.95
CA PRO A 181 11.23 8.76 -12.17
C PRO A 181 10.16 8.62 -11.07
N VAL A 182 9.77 9.73 -10.44
CA VAL A 182 8.74 9.73 -9.40
C VAL A 182 7.37 9.47 -10.00
N LEU A 183 7.07 10.12 -11.14
CA LEU A 183 5.81 9.91 -11.85
C LEU A 183 5.70 8.47 -12.40
N ASP A 184 6.78 7.94 -12.95
CA ASP A 184 6.84 6.55 -13.42
C ASP A 184 6.62 5.56 -12.28
N MET A 185 7.23 5.81 -11.11
CA MET A 185 7.00 5.00 -9.91
C MET A 185 5.52 5.06 -9.48
N LEU A 186 4.92 6.24 -9.36
CA LEU A 186 3.52 6.40 -8.97
C LEU A 186 2.54 5.74 -9.93
N GLN A 187 2.89 5.62 -11.22
CA GLN A 187 2.05 4.99 -12.25
C GLN A 187 2.24 3.48 -12.36
N THR A 188 3.36 2.93 -11.86
CA THR A 188 3.71 1.50 -12.00
C THR A 188 3.60 0.72 -10.70
N LEU A 189 3.53 1.38 -9.54
CA LEU A 189 3.36 0.70 -8.26
C LEU A 189 1.96 0.08 -8.15
N PRO A 190 1.86 -1.24 -7.91
CA PRO A 190 0.57 -1.88 -7.69
C PRO A 190 -0.05 -1.40 -6.37
N THR A 191 -1.37 -1.26 -6.37
CA THR A 191 -2.12 -0.76 -5.20
C THR A 191 -1.90 -1.58 -3.94
N PHE A 192 -1.64 -2.89 -4.07
CA PHE A 192 -1.39 -3.81 -2.95
C PHE A 192 -0.13 -3.52 -2.13
N VAL A 193 0.80 -2.70 -2.63
CA VAL A 193 2.04 -2.39 -1.90
C VAL A 193 1.83 -1.27 -0.88
N TYR A 194 0.85 -0.38 -1.10
CA TYR A 194 0.61 0.76 -0.22
C TYR A 194 -0.68 0.66 0.62
N LEU A 195 -1.64 -0.17 0.20
CA LEU A 195 -2.88 -0.49 0.94
C LEU A 195 -2.61 -1.55 2.02
#